data_AF-V9FW62-F1
#
_entry.id   AF-V9FW62-F1
#
_cell.length_a   1.000
_cell.length_b   1.000
_cell.length_c   1.000
_cell.angle_alpha   90.00
_cell.angle_beta   90.00
_cell.angle_gamma   90.00
#
_symmetry.space_group_name_H-M   'P 1'
#
loop_
_entity.id
_entity.type
_entity.pdbx_description
1 polymer ?
#
loop_
_entity_poly.entity_id
_entity_poly.type
_entity_poly.pdbx_seq_one_letter_code
_entity_poly.pdbx_strand_id
1 'polypeptide(L)'
;MAVAATCTPIFNFSGYYRNRASSIELPEAIAWFEHLRLSMQTVPSGRSVQYEVHATYTPPCCQDAEIEWTVSHPFDGYRRLRKQLMRRLRPNHICPAECKWLRSVIKNHFPKPKILAPNAPRTTEARRQSLIRILRTLQAALVNRGNQGCNVLVQDVCYDFASFILGQNSKLPEVTLAMALSRCSSDQSTRNSSASFSSDYEERCENISPFRNNSRGRGYRKSE
;
A
#
# COMPACT_ATOMS: atom_id res chain seq x y z
N MET A 1 -45.03 10.37 -6.98
CA MET A 1 -44.41 9.64 -5.85
C MET A 1 -42.90 9.71 -6.00
N ALA A 2 -42.23 10.52 -5.18
CA ALA A 2 -40.77 10.69 -5.23
C ALA A 2 -40.13 9.86 -4.10
N VAL A 3 -39.25 8.92 -4.46
CA VAL A 3 -38.46 8.14 -3.51
C VAL A 3 -37.27 8.98 -3.05
N ALA A 4 -37.30 9.40 -1.79
CA ALA A 4 -36.21 10.10 -1.12
C ALA A 4 -34.99 9.17 -0.97
N ALA A 5 -33.87 9.55 -1.59
CA ALA A 5 -32.59 8.89 -1.38
C ALA A 5 -32.06 9.23 0.02
N THR A 6 -32.18 8.30 0.96
CA THR A 6 -31.61 8.42 2.29
C THR A 6 -30.08 8.31 2.20
N CYS A 7 -29.41 9.46 2.15
CA CYS A 7 -27.97 9.56 2.32
C CYS A 7 -27.66 9.30 3.79
N THR A 8 -27.31 8.05 4.14
CA THR A 8 -26.88 7.73 5.50
C THR A 8 -25.56 8.44 5.79
N PRO A 9 -25.49 9.31 6.81
CA PRO A 9 -24.22 9.92 7.20
C PRO A 9 -23.26 8.84 7.69
N ILE A 10 -21.99 8.97 7.33
CA ILE A 10 -20.92 8.12 7.88
C ILE A 10 -20.72 8.60 9.33
N PHE A 11 -21.37 7.94 10.28
CA PHE A 11 -21.17 8.22 11.70
C PHE A 11 -19.72 7.87 12.07
N ASN A 12 -18.96 8.92 12.35
CA ASN A 12 -17.57 8.87 12.78
C ASN A 12 -17.56 8.65 14.30
N PHE A 13 -17.35 7.41 14.73
CA PHE A 13 -17.21 7.07 16.15
C PHE A 13 -15.82 7.52 16.65
N SER A 14 -15.58 8.83 16.85
CA SER A 14 -14.26 9.26 17.36
C SER A 14 -14.21 10.56 18.19
N GLY A 15 -15.32 11.07 18.71
CA GLY A 15 -15.26 12.26 19.59
C GLY A 15 -14.50 12.01 20.91
N TYR A 16 -14.85 10.95 21.63
CA TYR A 16 -14.31 10.68 22.98
C TYR A 16 -12.87 10.13 22.99
N TYR A 17 -12.46 9.36 21.98
CA TYR A 17 -11.10 8.80 21.91
C TYR A 17 -10.07 9.75 21.29
N ARG A 18 -10.50 10.77 20.52
CA ARG A 18 -9.59 11.76 19.93
C ARG A 18 -8.87 12.62 20.97
N ASN A 19 -9.56 13.01 22.04
CA ASN A 19 -9.00 13.95 23.02
C ASN A 19 -7.92 13.36 23.94
N ARG A 20 -7.85 12.03 24.10
CA ARG A 20 -6.78 11.37 24.89
C ARG A 20 -5.56 10.99 24.05
N ALA A 21 -5.70 10.94 22.73
CA ALA A 21 -4.62 10.51 21.84
C ALA A 21 -3.80 11.67 21.27
N SER A 22 -4.16 12.94 21.53
CA SER A 22 -3.45 14.11 21.00
C SER A 22 -2.00 14.22 21.47
N SER A 23 -1.65 13.58 22.59
CA SER A 23 -0.28 13.52 23.12
C SER A 23 0.57 12.39 22.54
N ILE A 24 0.00 11.52 21.69
CA ILE A 24 0.76 10.46 21.03
C ILE A 24 1.47 11.08 19.82
N GLU A 25 2.80 11.08 19.85
CA GLU A 25 3.60 11.44 18.68
C GLU A 25 3.40 10.41 17.57
N LEU A 26 3.23 10.90 16.33
CA LEU A 26 3.13 10.01 15.19
C LEU A 26 4.51 9.45 14.85
N PRO A 27 4.62 8.16 14.49
CA PRO A 27 5.83 7.63 13.90
C PRO A 27 6.24 8.47 12.68
N GLU A 28 7.54 8.68 12.48
CA GLU A 28 8.10 9.46 11.37
C GLU A 28 7.53 9.04 10.00
N ALA A 29 7.40 7.72 9.78
CA ALA A 29 6.83 7.14 8.56
C ALA A 29 5.36 7.54 8.28
N ILE A 30 4.64 8.06 9.28
CA ILE A 30 3.24 8.50 9.22
C ILE A 30 3.12 10.01 9.37
N ALA A 31 3.99 10.65 10.15
CA ALA A 31 3.92 12.07 10.48
C ALA A 31 3.89 12.97 9.24
N TRP A 32 4.60 12.60 8.18
CA TRP A 32 4.59 13.36 6.93
C TRP A 32 3.22 13.34 6.22
N PHE A 33 2.38 12.33 6.46
CA PHE A 33 1.02 12.31 5.93
C PHE A 33 0.12 13.40 6.52
N GLU A 34 0.41 13.94 7.72
CA GLU A 34 -0.38 15.06 8.28
C GLU A 34 -0.28 16.31 7.42
N HIS A 35 0.86 16.49 6.76
CA HIS A 35 1.16 17.65 5.93
C HIS A 35 1.07 17.35 4.43
N LEU A 36 0.57 16.17 4.07
CA LEU A 36 0.35 15.76 2.71
C LEU A 36 -1.03 16.22 2.22
N ARG A 37 -1.09 16.89 1.09
CA ARG A 37 -2.32 17.23 0.39
C ARG A 37 -2.43 16.39 -0.86
N LEU A 38 -3.58 15.74 -1.02
CA LEU A 38 -3.89 14.91 -2.18
C LEU A 38 -5.00 15.54 -3.00
N SER A 39 -4.76 15.70 -4.30
CA SER A 39 -5.79 15.97 -5.30
C SER A 39 -5.71 14.94 -6.43
N MET A 40 -6.73 14.88 -7.28
CA MET A 40 -6.77 13.90 -8.35
C MET A 40 -7.41 14.47 -9.61
N GLN A 41 -6.78 14.21 -10.75
CA GLN A 41 -7.28 14.51 -12.08
C GLN A 41 -7.40 13.24 -12.91
N THR A 42 -8.11 13.34 -14.05
CA THR A 42 -8.22 12.25 -15.02
C THR A 42 -7.53 12.68 -16.29
N VAL A 43 -6.55 11.90 -16.72
CA VAL A 43 -5.73 12.19 -17.89
C VAL A 43 -6.03 11.14 -18.97
N PRO A 44 -6.37 11.54 -20.20
CA PRO A 44 -6.53 10.61 -21.30
C PRO A 44 -5.17 9.96 -21.62
N SER A 45 -5.16 8.64 -21.77
CA SER A 45 -3.95 7.87 -22.10
C SER A 45 -4.30 6.88 -23.21
N GLY A 46 -4.16 7.34 -24.45
CA GLY A 46 -4.57 6.61 -25.65
C GLY A 46 -6.06 6.26 -25.61
N ARG A 47 -6.37 4.96 -25.61
CA ARG A 47 -7.75 4.44 -25.53
C ARG A 47 -8.27 4.28 -24.09
N SER A 48 -7.47 4.67 -23.10
CA SER A 48 -7.74 4.50 -21.68
C SER A 48 -7.71 5.82 -20.92
N VAL A 49 -8.08 5.77 -19.65
CA VAL A 49 -7.98 6.91 -18.73
C VAL A 49 -7.07 6.53 -17.57
N GLN A 50 -6.14 7.41 -17.24
CA GLN A 50 -5.35 7.35 -16.03
C GLN A 50 -5.92 8.31 -14.99
N TYR A 51 -5.78 7.94 -13.72
CA TYR A 51 -6.18 8.77 -12.58
C TYR A 51 -4.89 9.24 -11.94
N GLU A 52 -4.62 10.52 -12.16
CA GLU A 52 -3.42 11.21 -11.77
C GLU A 52 -3.61 11.78 -10.37
N VAL A 53 -2.77 11.38 -9.42
CA VAL A 53 -2.73 11.91 -8.06
C VAL A 53 -1.69 13.01 -8.02
N HIS A 54 -2.09 14.22 -7.70
CA HIS A 54 -1.15 15.29 -7.34
C HIS A 54 -0.99 15.29 -5.83
N ALA A 55 0.24 15.11 -5.39
CA ALA A 55 0.63 15.07 -4.00
C ALA A 55 1.53 16.26 -3.71
N THR A 56 1.15 17.02 -2.70
CA THR A 56 1.86 18.21 -2.25
C THR A 56 2.17 18.03 -0.77
N TYR A 57 3.45 18.01 -0.41
CA TYR A 57 3.91 17.92 0.97
C TYR A 57 4.45 19.28 1.40
N THR A 58 3.86 19.83 2.45
CA THR A 58 4.29 21.10 3.04
C THR A 58 5.01 20.79 4.37
N PRO A 59 6.35 20.78 4.42
CA PRO A 59 7.05 20.45 5.65
C PRO A 59 6.63 21.36 6.83
N PRO A 60 6.56 20.85 8.06
CA PRO A 60 6.19 21.66 9.23
C PRO A 60 7.23 22.73 9.58
N CYS A 61 8.47 22.60 9.09
CA CYS A 61 9.53 23.59 9.29
C CYS A 61 9.43 24.70 8.24
N CYS A 62 9.32 25.95 8.68
CA CYS A 62 9.14 27.13 7.82
C CYS A 62 10.29 27.41 6.82
N GLN A 63 11.40 26.67 6.89
CA GLN A 63 12.57 26.86 6.04
C GLN A 63 12.61 25.90 4.84
N ASP A 64 11.84 24.81 4.89
CA ASP A 64 11.85 23.83 3.83
C ASP A 64 10.81 24.18 2.76
N ALA A 65 11.19 24.01 1.50
CA ALA A 65 10.29 24.26 0.38
C ALA A 65 9.17 23.20 0.29
N GLU A 66 8.03 23.61 -0.25
CA GLU A 66 6.94 22.71 -0.61
C GLU A 66 7.38 21.73 -1.70
N ILE A 67 7.08 20.44 -1.50
CA ILE A 67 7.45 19.37 -2.41
C ILE A 67 6.20 18.89 -3.12
N GLU A 68 6.20 18.97 -4.44
CA GLU A 68 5.09 18.51 -5.28
C GLU A 68 5.52 17.40 -6.23
N TRP A 69 4.69 16.36 -6.31
CA TRP A 69 4.86 15.30 -7.28
C TRP A 69 3.53 14.75 -7.74
N THR A 70 3.60 13.99 -8.83
CA THR A 70 2.43 13.46 -9.49
C THR A 70 2.62 11.98 -9.76
N VAL A 71 1.59 11.18 -9.48
CA VAL A 71 1.61 9.74 -9.78
C VAL A 71 0.37 9.36 -10.57
N SER A 72 0.60 8.80 -11.74
CA SER A 72 -0.47 8.40 -12.65
C SER A 72 -0.66 6.90 -12.64
N HIS A 73 -1.88 6.46 -12.35
CA HIS A 73 -2.25 5.04 -12.28
C HIS A 73 -3.48 4.75 -13.17
N PRO A 74 -3.48 3.65 -13.94
CA PRO A 74 -4.73 3.17 -14.54
C PRO A 74 -5.68 2.67 -13.44
N PHE A 75 -6.98 2.54 -13.75
CA PHE A 75 -7.96 2.06 -12.77
C PHE A 75 -7.60 0.70 -12.15
N ASP A 76 -6.96 -0.18 -12.92
CA ASP A 76 -6.49 -1.47 -12.41
C ASP A 76 -5.38 -1.34 -11.35
N GLY A 77 -4.59 -0.27 -11.37
CA GLY A 77 -3.65 0.06 -10.29
C GLY A 77 -4.36 0.24 -8.96
N TYR A 78 -5.45 1.01 -8.95
CA TYR A 78 -6.29 1.19 -7.75
C TYR A 78 -6.99 -0.10 -7.33
N ARG A 79 -7.38 -0.96 -8.28
CA ARG A 79 -7.95 -2.28 -7.95
C ARG A 79 -6.93 -3.19 -7.26
N ARG A 80 -5.65 -3.13 -7.68
CA ARG A 80 -4.55 -3.84 -7.00
C ARG A 80 -4.35 -3.29 -5.58
N LEU A 81 -4.31 -1.97 -5.41
CA LEU A 81 -4.26 -1.33 -4.09
C LEU A 81 -5.41 -1.81 -3.19
N ARG A 82 -6.65 -1.77 -3.69
CA ARG A 82 -7.82 -2.29 -2.95
C ARG A 82 -7.62 -3.75 -2.53
N LYS A 83 -7.13 -4.61 -3.43
CA LYS A 83 -6.87 -6.03 -3.12
C LYS A 83 -5.77 -6.19 -2.07
N GLN A 84 -4.73 -5.37 -2.09
CA GLN A 84 -3.69 -5.35 -1.05
C GLN A 84 -4.29 -4.93 0.30
N LEU A 85 -4.98 -3.80 0.35
CA LEU A 85 -5.64 -3.29 1.55
C LEU A 85 -6.64 -4.30 2.15
N MET A 86 -7.41 -5.00 1.32
CA MET A 86 -8.35 -6.03 1.80
C MET A 86 -7.68 -7.30 2.34
N ARG A 87 -6.43 -7.56 1.95
CA ARG A 87 -5.62 -8.65 2.53
C ARG A 87 -4.99 -8.21 3.86
N ARG A 88 -4.47 -6.99 3.94
CA ARG A 88 -3.87 -6.43 5.17
C ARG A 88 -4.92 -6.22 6.26
N LEU A 89 -6.06 -5.60 5.90
CA LEU A 89 -7.20 -5.38 6.79
C LEU A 89 -7.98 -6.71 6.95
N ARG A 90 -7.44 -7.58 7.80
CA ARG A 90 -8.02 -8.90 8.09
C ARG A 90 -9.40 -8.74 8.74
N PRO A 91 -10.41 -9.53 8.34
CA PRO A 91 -11.77 -9.44 8.90
C PRO A 91 -11.82 -9.78 10.40
N ASN A 92 -10.90 -10.64 10.86
CA ASN A 92 -10.86 -11.13 12.24
C ASN A 92 -9.85 -10.37 13.12
N HIS A 93 -9.33 -9.23 12.64
CA HIS A 93 -8.45 -8.40 13.43
C HIS A 93 -9.26 -7.69 14.52
N ILE A 94 -8.89 -7.90 15.78
CA ILE A 94 -9.53 -7.31 16.95
C ILE A 94 -8.57 -6.27 17.52
N CYS A 95 -8.97 -5.01 17.47
CA CYS A 95 -8.25 -3.90 18.05
C CYS A 95 -9.24 -2.75 18.33
N PRO A 96 -8.87 -1.78 19.20
CA PRO A 96 -9.70 -0.61 19.47
C PRO A 96 -9.64 0.44 18.34
N ALA A 97 -8.78 0.25 17.33
CA ALA A 97 -8.58 1.18 16.23
C ALA A 97 -9.62 1.00 15.11
N GLU A 98 -9.59 1.91 14.14
CA GLU A 98 -10.56 1.98 13.04
C GLU A 98 -10.36 0.90 11.94
N CYS A 99 -9.49 -0.09 12.18
CA CYS A 99 -9.06 -1.10 11.19
C CYS A 99 -10.28 -1.85 10.60
N LYS A 100 -11.29 -2.21 11.42
CA LYS A 100 -12.56 -2.83 10.97
C LYS A 100 -13.45 -1.88 10.16
N TRP A 101 -13.56 -0.63 10.59
CA TRP A 101 -14.35 0.40 9.90
C TRP A 101 -13.75 0.71 8.53
N LEU A 102 -12.44 0.95 8.48
CA LEU A 102 -11.71 1.28 7.25
C LEU A 102 -11.87 0.18 6.21
N ARG A 103 -11.83 -1.09 6.64
CA ARG A 103 -12.11 -2.24 5.79
C ARG A 103 -13.51 -2.16 5.15
N SER A 104 -14.52 -1.85 5.95
CA SER A 104 -15.91 -1.70 5.48
C SER A 104 -16.02 -0.56 4.47
N VAL A 105 -15.40 0.58 4.77
CA VAL A 105 -15.41 1.76 3.88
C VAL A 105 -14.80 1.42 2.51
N ILE A 106 -13.61 0.83 2.49
CA ILE A 106 -12.94 0.42 1.24
C ILE A 106 -13.76 -0.65 0.51
N LYS A 107 -14.37 -1.60 1.23
CA LYS A 107 -15.19 -2.63 0.60
C LYS A 107 -16.40 -2.03 -0.12
N ASN A 108 -17.09 -1.09 0.52
CA ASN A 108 -18.41 -0.60 0.10
C ASN A 108 -18.36 0.62 -0.82
N HIS A 109 -17.40 1.52 -0.63
CA HIS A 109 -17.31 2.78 -1.38
C HIS A 109 -16.32 2.75 -2.55
N PHE A 110 -15.49 1.70 -2.66
CA PHE A 110 -14.58 1.60 -3.78
C PHE A 110 -15.36 1.42 -5.10
N PRO A 111 -15.05 2.18 -6.15
CA PRO A 111 -15.82 2.16 -7.39
C PRO A 111 -15.78 0.78 -8.04
N LYS A 112 -16.95 0.29 -8.47
CA LYS A 112 -17.07 -1.01 -9.12
C LYS A 112 -16.59 -0.93 -10.58
N PRO A 113 -15.97 -2.00 -11.13
CA PRO A 113 -15.72 -2.10 -12.56
C PRO A 113 -17.04 -2.00 -13.32
N LYS A 114 -17.07 -1.21 -14.40
CA LYS A 114 -18.19 -1.20 -15.35
C LYS A 114 -17.75 -1.91 -16.62
N ILE A 115 -18.61 -2.80 -17.11
CA ILE A 115 -18.37 -3.56 -18.35
C ILE A 115 -18.75 -2.70 -19.56
N LEU A 116 -19.82 -1.90 -19.43
CA LEU A 116 -20.30 -1.01 -20.47
C LEU A 116 -19.76 0.41 -20.28
N ALA A 117 -19.23 0.98 -21.36
CA ALA A 117 -18.70 2.35 -21.43
C ALA A 117 -17.80 2.74 -20.23
N PRO A 118 -16.71 1.97 -19.97
CA PRO A 118 -15.88 2.14 -18.77
C PRO A 118 -15.15 3.50 -18.70
N ASN A 119 -15.01 4.16 -19.85
CA ASN A 119 -14.31 5.44 -20.03
C ASN A 119 -15.26 6.61 -20.32
N ALA A 120 -16.58 6.40 -20.25
CA ALA A 120 -17.55 7.48 -20.42
C ALA A 120 -17.29 8.61 -19.40
N PRO A 121 -17.36 9.90 -19.78
CA PRO A 121 -16.98 11.02 -18.91
C PRO A 121 -17.62 10.96 -17.52
N ARG A 122 -18.94 10.68 -17.44
CA ARG A 122 -19.67 10.53 -16.18
C ARG A 122 -19.15 9.37 -15.32
N THR A 123 -18.80 8.24 -15.93
CA THR A 123 -18.24 7.08 -15.21
C THR A 123 -16.84 7.39 -14.69
N THR A 124 -16.02 8.00 -15.54
CA THR A 124 -14.66 8.42 -15.22
C THR A 124 -14.64 9.42 -14.06
N GLU A 125 -15.49 10.44 -14.09
CA GLU A 125 -15.58 11.45 -13.04
C GLU A 125 -16.09 10.89 -11.71
N ALA A 126 -17.16 10.09 -11.73
CA ALA A 126 -17.67 9.44 -10.51
C ALA A 126 -16.62 8.50 -9.88
N ARG A 127 -15.83 7.83 -10.73
CA ARG A 127 -14.72 6.99 -10.29
C ARG A 127 -13.60 7.84 -9.69
N ARG A 128 -13.19 8.94 -10.34
CA ARG A 128 -12.19 9.89 -9.82
C ARG A 128 -12.55 10.37 -8.42
N GLN A 129 -13.78 10.85 -8.23
CA GLN A 129 -14.30 11.32 -6.93
C GLN A 129 -14.27 10.22 -5.86
N SER A 130 -14.65 8.99 -6.23
CA SER A 130 -14.63 7.85 -5.30
C SER A 130 -13.20 7.46 -4.91
N LEU A 131 -12.26 7.45 -5.86
CA LEU A 131 -10.87 7.08 -5.62
C LEU A 131 -10.18 8.10 -4.71
N ILE A 132 -10.27 9.40 -4.99
CA ILE A 132 -9.66 10.42 -4.13
C ILE A 132 -10.26 10.42 -2.72
N ARG A 133 -11.57 10.14 -2.59
CA ARG A 133 -12.22 9.97 -1.28
C ARG A 133 -11.62 8.80 -0.50
N ILE A 134 -11.38 7.66 -1.14
CA ILE A 134 -10.74 6.51 -0.50
C ILE A 134 -9.31 6.86 -0.06
N LEU A 135 -8.51 7.50 -0.91
CA LEU A 135 -7.13 7.88 -0.55
C LEU A 135 -7.09 8.84 0.65
N ARG A 136 -7.93 9.88 0.65
CA ARG A 136 -8.04 10.80 1.80
C ARG A 136 -8.54 10.12 3.06
N THR A 137 -9.41 9.11 2.93
CA THR A 137 -9.88 8.33 4.08
C THR A 137 -8.78 7.43 4.65
N LEU A 138 -7.96 6.82 3.79
CA LEU A 138 -6.78 6.07 4.22
C LEU A 138 -5.81 6.97 4.96
N GLN A 139 -5.48 8.12 4.38
CA GLN A 139 -4.62 9.13 4.99
C GLN A 139 -5.15 9.56 6.37
N ALA A 140 -6.43 9.91 6.46
CA ALA A 140 -7.07 10.32 7.72
C ALA A 140 -7.01 9.23 8.79
N ALA A 141 -7.18 7.95 8.42
CA ALA A 141 -7.07 6.83 9.34
C ALA A 141 -5.62 6.60 9.79
N LEU A 142 -4.63 6.80 8.91
CA LEU A 142 -3.21 6.64 9.24
C LEU A 142 -2.71 7.73 10.20
N VAL A 143 -3.10 8.99 9.98
CA VAL A 143 -2.71 10.11 10.87
C VAL A 143 -3.54 10.20 12.15
N ASN A 144 -4.60 9.40 12.27
CA ASN A 144 -5.39 9.37 13.49
C ASN A 144 -4.54 8.76 14.63
N ARG A 145 -4.19 9.58 15.62
CA ARG A 145 -3.38 9.16 16.77
C ARG A 145 -4.01 8.02 17.57
N GLY A 146 -5.35 7.88 17.54
CA GLY A 146 -6.05 6.75 18.16
C GLY A 146 -5.79 5.40 17.48
N ASN A 147 -5.25 5.40 16.26
CA ASN A 147 -4.95 4.21 15.48
C ASN A 147 -3.50 3.73 15.61
N GLN A 148 -2.63 4.47 16.30
CA GLN A 148 -1.18 4.16 16.37
C GLN A 148 -0.86 2.86 17.11
N GLY A 149 -1.81 2.32 17.88
CA GLY A 149 -1.69 0.99 18.50
C GLY A 149 -2.01 -0.20 17.57
N CYS A 150 -2.48 0.02 16.33
CA CYS A 150 -2.81 -1.04 15.36
C CYS A 150 -1.63 -1.24 14.39
N ASN A 151 -0.80 -2.26 14.61
CA ASN A 151 0.33 -2.58 13.71
C ASN A 151 -0.11 -2.79 12.25
N VAL A 152 -1.31 -3.34 12.03
CA VAL A 152 -1.89 -3.48 10.69
C VAL A 152 -2.05 -2.12 9.99
N LEU A 153 -2.43 -1.06 10.72
CA LEU A 153 -2.51 0.27 10.11
C LEU A 153 -1.12 0.88 9.96
N VAL A 154 -0.35 0.89 11.04
CA VAL A 154 0.90 1.65 11.14
C VAL A 154 2.02 1.06 10.26
N GLN A 155 2.02 -0.24 10.03
CA GLN A 155 3.02 -0.90 9.18
C GLN A 155 2.43 -1.28 7.83
N ASP A 156 1.50 -2.23 7.80
CA ASP A 156 1.03 -2.84 6.55
C ASP A 156 0.29 -1.85 5.63
N VAL A 157 -0.72 -1.16 6.18
CA VAL A 157 -1.52 -0.21 5.38
C VAL A 157 -0.71 1.05 5.08
N CYS A 158 0.10 1.52 6.02
CA CYS A 158 1.04 2.62 5.82
C CYS A 158 1.98 2.34 4.64
N TYR A 159 2.60 1.16 4.61
CA TYR A 159 3.48 0.73 3.52
C TYR A 159 2.77 0.74 2.16
N ASP A 160 1.62 0.08 2.08
CA ASP A 160 0.89 -0.07 0.82
C ASP A 160 0.41 1.31 0.31
N PHE A 161 0.02 2.21 1.23
CA PHE A 161 -0.39 3.58 0.91
C PHE A 161 0.79 4.46 0.48
N ALA A 162 1.88 4.50 1.27
CA ALA A 162 3.10 5.23 0.95
C ALA A 162 3.65 4.81 -0.42
N SER A 163 3.83 3.50 -0.62
CA SER A 163 4.34 2.94 -1.87
C SER A 163 3.46 3.32 -3.07
N PHE A 164 2.14 3.39 -2.90
CA PHE A 164 1.22 3.76 -3.97
C PHE A 164 1.28 5.26 -4.31
N ILE A 165 1.38 6.12 -3.29
CA ILE A 165 1.39 7.59 -3.43
C ILE A 165 2.75 8.12 -3.87
N LEU A 166 3.86 7.47 -3.50
CA LEU A 166 5.18 7.85 -3.97
C LEU A 166 5.43 7.32 -5.39
N GLY A 167 4.95 6.11 -5.68
CA GLY A 167 5.14 5.46 -6.97
C GLY A 167 6.63 5.29 -7.32
N GLN A 168 6.94 5.21 -8.61
CA GLN A 168 8.31 5.23 -9.12
C GLN A 168 8.70 6.66 -9.54
N ASN A 169 8.65 7.61 -8.62
CA ASN A 169 9.03 8.99 -8.91
C ASN A 169 10.46 9.27 -8.48
N SER A 170 11.34 9.48 -9.46
CA SER A 170 12.75 9.86 -9.27
C SER A 170 12.96 11.28 -8.72
N LYS A 171 11.89 12.09 -8.66
CA LYS A 171 11.92 13.47 -8.18
C LYS A 171 11.74 13.62 -6.67
N LEU A 172 11.35 12.54 -5.99
CA LEU A 172 11.24 12.57 -4.53
C LEU A 172 12.65 12.52 -3.94
N PRO A 173 12.98 13.38 -2.96
CA PRO A 173 14.23 13.25 -2.24
C PRO A 173 14.35 11.84 -1.68
N GLU A 174 15.52 11.22 -1.86
CA GLU A 174 15.79 9.87 -1.36
C GLU A 174 15.50 9.76 0.14
N VAL A 175 15.71 10.86 0.88
CA VAL A 175 15.37 11.02 2.30
C VAL A 175 13.87 10.90 2.55
N THR A 176 13.00 11.47 1.71
CA THR A 176 11.53 11.37 1.85
C THR A 176 11.05 9.93 1.59
N LEU A 177 11.65 9.27 0.60
CA LEU A 177 11.35 7.87 0.30
C LEU A 177 11.86 6.94 1.41
N ALA A 178 13.05 7.21 1.93
CA ALA A 178 13.63 6.51 3.06
C ALA A 178 12.80 6.70 4.34
N MET A 179 12.42 7.93 4.70
CA MET A 179 11.57 8.21 5.87
C MET A 179 10.21 7.49 5.77
N ALA A 180 9.58 7.50 4.60
CA ALA A 180 8.27 6.86 4.39
C ALA A 180 8.32 5.32 4.42
N LEU A 181 9.44 4.71 3.98
CA LEU A 181 9.53 3.25 3.78
C LEU A 181 10.43 2.53 4.81
N SER A 182 11.33 3.23 5.51
CA SER A 182 12.35 2.68 6.41
C SER A 182 11.78 1.81 7.54
N ARG A 183 10.61 2.17 8.09
CA ARG A 183 10.02 1.48 9.26
C ARG A 183 8.84 0.56 8.94
N CYS A 184 8.43 0.53 7.68
CA CYS A 184 7.30 -0.27 7.21
C CYS A 184 7.71 -1.69 6.76
N SER A 185 9.02 -1.96 6.62
CA SER A 185 9.57 -3.20 6.05
C SER A 185 10.15 -4.18 7.08
N SER A 186 10.22 -3.83 8.37
CA SER A 186 10.91 -4.64 9.37
C SER A 186 9.94 -5.58 10.08
N ASP A 187 9.93 -6.85 9.67
CA ASP A 187 10.07 -8.02 10.56
C ASP A 187 9.83 -9.34 9.80
N GLN A 188 10.86 -9.83 9.12
CA GLN A 188 11.01 -11.26 8.84
C GLN A 188 12.48 -11.62 8.54
N SER A 189 13.41 -11.42 9.48
CA SER A 189 14.67 -12.19 9.53
C SER A 189 15.49 -11.81 10.76
N THR A 190 15.11 -12.33 11.92
CA THR A 190 16.04 -12.47 13.06
C THR A 190 15.84 -13.85 13.67
N ARG A 191 16.43 -14.86 13.03
CA ARG A 191 17.01 -15.97 13.78
C ARG A 191 17.97 -16.78 12.90
N ASN A 192 19.23 -16.70 13.31
CA ASN A 192 20.31 -17.70 13.16
C ASN A 192 21.44 -17.32 12.18
N SER A 193 22.21 -16.30 12.54
CA SER A 193 23.68 -16.37 12.47
C SER A 193 24.14 -16.64 13.92
N SER A 194 25.17 -17.40 14.27
CA SER A 194 26.26 -18.08 13.56
C SER A 194 27.09 -18.79 14.64
N ALA A 195 27.76 -19.90 14.34
CA ALA A 195 28.93 -20.33 15.08
C ALA A 195 29.98 -20.92 14.11
N SER A 196 31.14 -20.28 14.15
CA SER A 196 32.39 -20.47 13.42
C SER A 196 33.32 -21.51 14.06
N PHE A 197 34.16 -22.22 13.30
CA PHE A 197 35.65 -22.09 13.28
C PHE A 197 36.35 -23.22 12.48
N SER A 198 37.23 -22.80 11.56
CA SER A 198 38.53 -23.29 11.04
C SER A 198 38.90 -24.78 10.88
N SER A 199 39.47 -25.15 9.73
CA SER A 199 40.94 -25.29 9.56
C SER A 199 41.36 -25.65 8.11
N ASP A 200 42.46 -25.05 7.65
CA ASP A 200 43.23 -25.30 6.42
C ASP A 200 43.50 -26.77 6.11
N TYR A 201 43.58 -27.13 4.82
CA TYR A 201 44.63 -27.97 4.21
C TYR A 201 44.61 -27.80 2.68
N GLU A 202 45.73 -27.32 2.13
CA GLU A 202 46.09 -27.32 0.69
C GLU A 202 46.60 -28.72 0.29
N GLU A 203 46.11 -29.31 -0.82
CA GLU A 203 46.98 -30.12 -1.70
C GLU A 203 46.38 -30.35 -3.10
N ARG A 204 47.23 -30.09 -4.10
CA ARG A 204 47.05 -30.20 -5.54
C ARG A 204 47.28 -31.65 -6.01
N CYS A 205 46.46 -32.17 -6.93
CA CYS A 205 46.92 -33.12 -7.96
C CYS A 205 45.96 -33.20 -9.16
N GLU A 206 46.57 -33.28 -10.34
CA GLU A 206 45.97 -33.26 -11.68
C GLU A 206 45.41 -34.61 -12.14
N ASN A 207 44.51 -34.52 -13.13
CA ASN A 207 44.23 -35.45 -14.24
C ASN A 207 43.67 -36.85 -13.94
N ILE A 208 42.50 -37.14 -14.54
CA ILE A 208 42.26 -38.16 -15.60
C ILE A 208 40.73 -38.38 -15.74
N SER A 209 40.19 -38.08 -16.92
CA SER A 209 38.97 -38.68 -17.51
C SER A 209 39.46 -39.76 -18.51
N PRO A 210 38.69 -40.74 -19.06
CA PRO A 210 37.22 -40.89 -19.12
C PRO A 210 36.69 -42.36 -18.96
N PHE A 211 35.36 -42.52 -19.14
CA PHE A 211 34.60 -43.66 -19.70
C PHE A 211 33.72 -44.56 -18.80
N ARG A 212 32.43 -44.55 -19.18
CA ARG A 212 31.46 -45.66 -19.39
C ARG A 212 30.89 -46.47 -18.21
N ASN A 213 29.57 -46.35 -18.02
CA ASN A 213 28.49 -47.31 -18.37
C ASN A 213 27.29 -47.09 -17.42
N ASN A 214 26.10 -46.70 -17.89
CA ASN A 214 25.07 -47.48 -18.58
C ASN A 214 24.30 -48.47 -17.68
N SER A 215 23.14 -48.07 -17.15
CA SER A 215 21.94 -48.94 -16.93
C SER A 215 20.73 -48.03 -16.67
N ARG A 216 19.83 -47.80 -17.65
CA ARG A 216 18.63 -48.60 -18.00
C ARG A 216 17.57 -48.71 -16.88
N GLY A 217 16.40 -48.14 -17.16
CA GLY A 217 15.16 -48.38 -16.43
C GLY A 217 13.94 -47.64 -17.03
N ARG A 218 13.51 -48.03 -18.24
CA ARG A 218 12.10 -47.84 -18.72
C ARG A 218 11.16 -48.48 -17.69
N GLY A 219 9.95 -48.03 -17.38
CA GLY A 219 8.91 -47.33 -18.14
C GLY A 219 7.58 -48.07 -17.87
N TYR A 220 6.43 -47.40 -17.88
CA TYR A 220 5.20 -47.75 -18.63
C TYR A 220 3.98 -46.94 -18.20
N ARG A 221 3.05 -46.83 -19.17
CA ARG A 221 1.91 -45.92 -19.34
C ARG A 221 0.68 -46.77 -19.67
N LYS A 222 -0.50 -46.42 -19.18
CA LYS A 222 -1.86 -46.64 -19.77
C LYS A 222 -2.86 -45.95 -18.84
N SER A 223 -3.77 -45.05 -19.23
CA SER A 223 -4.77 -45.02 -20.32
C SER A 223 -5.84 -46.10 -20.16
N GLU A 224 -6.96 -45.67 -19.58
CA GLU A 224 -8.34 -45.99 -19.99
C GLU A 224 -9.11 -44.67 -20.13
#